data_AF-A0A0X3TLQ1-F1
#
_entry.id   AF-A0A0X3TLQ1-F1
#
_cell.length_a   1.000
_cell.length_b   1.000
_cell.length_c   1.000
_cell.angle_alpha   90.00
_cell.angle_beta   90.00
_cell.angle_gamma   90.00
#
_symmetry.space_group_name_H-M   'P 1'
#
loop_
_entity.id
_entity.type
_entity.pdbx_description
1 polymer ?
#
loop_
_entity_poly.entity_id
_entity_poly.type
_entity_poly.pdbx_seq_one_letter_code
_entity_poly.pdbx_strand_id
1 'polypeptide(L)'
;MEYQNENWFIALQQACSVQSQKRVADQCGISATAVNQVLKGVYKGSLDNVIEKVSGALLNQSVHCPVLDDITTDLCAKYRKEGFMPTNPMRVQLYRACQTCPNNPKNYGEQV
;
A
#
# COMPACT_ATOMS: atom_id res chain seq x y z
N MET A 1 -13.76 9.52 -13.72
CA MET A 1 -12.67 8.98 -12.88
C MET A 1 -11.49 9.90 -13.07
N GLU A 2 -11.31 10.85 -12.17
CA GLU A 2 -10.43 12.03 -12.35
C GLU A 2 -9.14 11.97 -11.50
N TYR A 3 -8.59 10.78 -11.25
CA TYR A 3 -7.34 10.66 -10.48
C TYR A 3 -6.06 10.84 -11.31
N GLN A 4 -6.18 11.14 -12.61
CA GLN A 4 -5.04 11.24 -13.53
C GLN A 4 -4.08 12.41 -13.22
N ASN A 5 -4.55 13.41 -12.49
CA ASN A 5 -3.74 14.54 -12.04
C ASN A 5 -3.25 14.38 -10.59
N GLU A 6 -3.53 13.26 -9.94
CA GLU A 6 -3.09 13.02 -8.57
C GLU A 6 -1.61 12.63 -8.54
N ASN A 7 -0.91 13.07 -7.49
CA ASN A 7 0.53 12.91 -7.36
C ASN A 7 0.98 11.44 -7.44
N TRP A 8 0.23 10.52 -6.84
CA TRP A 8 0.54 9.08 -6.90
C TRP A 8 0.45 8.51 -8.32
N PHE A 9 -0.51 8.99 -9.13
CA PHE A 9 -0.69 8.53 -10.50
C PHE A 9 0.40 9.08 -11.41
N ILE A 10 0.76 10.36 -11.24
CA ILE A 10 1.88 10.99 -11.93
C ILE A 10 3.18 10.25 -11.61
N ALA A 11 3.44 9.96 -10.33
CA ALA A 11 4.61 9.18 -9.90
C ALA A 11 4.63 7.78 -10.51
N LEU A 12 3.47 7.10 -10.57
CA LEU A 12 3.35 5.80 -11.20
C LEU A 12 3.66 5.85 -12.71
N GLN A 13 3.14 6.86 -13.41
CA GLN A 13 3.42 7.08 -14.83
C GLN A 13 4.91 7.35 -15.07
N GLN A 14 5.52 8.22 -14.26
CA GLN A 14 6.95 8.53 -14.35
C GLN A 14 7.82 7.30 -14.06
N ALA A 15 7.48 6.51 -13.04
CA ALA A 15 8.21 5.27 -12.77
C ALA A 15 8.11 4.27 -13.94
N CYS A 16 6.94 4.17 -14.58
CA CYS A 16 6.72 3.32 -15.75
C CYS A 16 7.34 3.85 -17.04
N SER A 17 7.72 5.13 -17.12
CA SER A 17 8.47 5.67 -18.27
C SER A 17 9.97 5.40 -18.15
N VAL A 18 10.49 5.33 -16.92
CA VAL A 18 11.90 5.01 -16.64
C VAL A 18 12.15 3.50 -16.57
N GLN A 19 11.20 2.73 -16.05
CA GLN A 19 11.33 1.30 -15.82
C GLN A 19 10.17 0.51 -16.44
N SER A 20 10.32 -0.80 -16.59
CA SER A 20 9.21 -1.63 -17.07
C SER A 20 8.07 -1.69 -16.06
N GLN A 21 6.82 -1.72 -16.55
CA GLN A 21 5.62 -1.86 -15.71
C GLN A 21 5.72 -3.05 -14.74
N LYS A 22 6.39 -4.14 -15.15
CA LYS A 22 6.65 -5.29 -14.28
C LYS A 22 7.55 -4.92 -13.09
N ARG A 23 8.65 -4.21 -13.31
CA ARG A 23 9.55 -3.78 -12.23
C ARG A 23 8.85 -2.84 -11.26
N VAL A 24 8.09 -1.88 -11.78
CA VAL A 24 7.31 -0.93 -10.97
C VAL A 24 6.25 -1.66 -10.15
N ALA A 25 5.56 -2.64 -10.76
CA ALA A 25 4.58 -3.47 -10.07
C ALA A 25 5.21 -4.29 -8.93
N ASP A 26 6.35 -4.93 -9.20
CA ASP A 26 7.11 -5.70 -8.21
C ASP A 26 7.56 -4.79 -7.05
N GLN A 27 8.05 -3.57 -7.34
CA GLN A 27 8.43 -2.57 -6.33
C GLN A 27 7.24 -2.12 -5.47
N CYS A 28 6.08 -1.87 -6.08
CA CYS A 28 4.87 -1.43 -5.38
C CYS A 28 4.10 -2.59 -4.71
N GLY A 29 4.51 -3.85 -4.89
CA GLY A 29 3.78 -5.01 -4.36
C GLY A 29 2.36 -5.16 -4.93
N ILE A 30 2.15 -4.77 -6.20
CA ILE A 30 0.90 -4.95 -6.97
C ILE A 30 1.18 -5.77 -8.23
N SER A 31 0.13 -6.27 -8.90
CA SER A 31 0.32 -7.02 -10.14
C SER A 31 0.56 -6.09 -11.33
N ALA A 32 1.36 -6.52 -12.30
CA ALA A 32 1.58 -5.77 -13.54
C ALA A 32 0.25 -5.53 -14.30
N THR A 33 -0.69 -6.47 -14.21
CA THR A 33 -2.04 -6.31 -14.77
C THR A 33 -2.80 -5.18 -14.07
N ALA A 34 -2.71 -5.07 -12.74
CA ALA A 34 -3.34 -3.97 -12.01
C ALA A 34 -2.74 -2.61 -12.43
N VAL A 35 -1.41 -2.51 -12.55
CA VAL A 35 -0.75 -1.30 -13.07
C VAL A 35 -1.27 -0.93 -14.45
N ASN A 36 -1.36 -1.91 -15.36
CA ASN A 36 -1.87 -1.65 -16.72
C ASN A 36 -3.33 -1.16 -16.71
N GLN A 37 -4.18 -1.78 -15.89
CA GLN A 37 -5.59 -1.41 -15.76
C GLN A 37 -5.77 -0.02 -15.14
N VAL A 38 -4.94 0.35 -14.16
CA VAL A 38 -4.95 1.68 -13.52
C VAL A 38 -4.51 2.74 -14.52
N LEU A 39 -3.43 2.51 -15.25
CA LEU A 39 -2.96 3.43 -16.30
C LEU A 39 -4.00 3.66 -17.41
N LYS A 40 -4.79 2.63 -17.74
CA LYS A 40 -5.89 2.70 -18.72
C LYS A 40 -7.21 3.24 -18.14
N GLY A 41 -7.28 3.47 -16.82
CA GLY A 41 -8.52 3.91 -16.17
C GLY A 41 -9.63 2.85 -16.15
N VAL A 42 -9.30 1.57 -16.29
CA VAL A 42 -10.28 0.46 -16.32
C VAL A 42 -10.19 -0.46 -15.10
N TYR A 43 -9.36 -0.09 -14.12
CA TYR A 43 -9.21 -0.86 -12.89
C TYR A 43 -10.50 -0.83 -12.07
N LYS A 44 -11.07 -2.02 -11.82
CA LYS A 44 -12.31 -2.20 -11.04
C LYS A 44 -12.07 -2.62 -9.60
N GLY A 45 -10.82 -2.78 -9.20
CA GLY A 45 -10.46 -3.12 -7.81
C GLY A 45 -10.47 -1.89 -6.90
N SER A 46 -10.07 -2.08 -5.66
CA SER A 46 -9.93 -0.98 -4.69
C SER A 46 -8.73 -0.11 -5.08
N LEU A 47 -9.03 1.10 -5.57
CA LEU A 47 -8.02 2.11 -5.89
C LEU A 47 -7.27 2.54 -4.63
N ASP A 48 -7.91 2.61 -3.47
CA ASP A 48 -7.27 3.00 -2.21
C ASP A 48 -6.06 2.10 -1.87
N ASN A 49 -6.18 0.80 -2.11
CA ASN A 49 -5.07 -0.14 -1.92
C ASN A 49 -3.92 0.09 -2.92
N VAL A 50 -4.23 0.55 -4.13
CA VAL A 50 -3.21 0.91 -5.12
C VAL A 50 -2.53 2.21 -4.71
N ILE A 51 -3.31 3.22 -4.33
CA ILE A 51 -2.82 4.52 -3.86
C ILE A 51 -1.87 4.32 -2.68
N GLU A 52 -2.28 3.58 -1.65
CA GLU A 52 -1.46 3.36 -0.46
C GLU A 52 -0.10 2.72 -0.79
N LYS A 53 -0.10 1.72 -1.67
CA LYS A 53 1.11 1.01 -2.08
C LYS A 53 2.03 1.83 -2.96
N VAL A 54 1.46 2.56 -3.92
CA VAL A 54 2.20 3.43 -4.81
C VAL A 54 2.79 4.60 -4.03
N SER A 55 2.02 5.22 -3.14
CA SER A 55 2.51 6.30 -2.29
C SER A 55 3.64 5.85 -1.36
N GLY A 56 3.57 4.64 -0.80
CA GLY A 56 4.66 4.11 0.03
C GLY A 56 5.91 3.84 -0.78
N ALA A 57 5.76 3.14 -1.91
CA ALA A 57 6.87 2.64 -2.69
C ALA A 57 7.55 3.66 -3.61
N LEU A 58 6.81 4.67 -4.10
CA LEU A 58 7.32 5.68 -5.04
C LEU A 58 7.39 7.09 -4.45
N LEU A 59 6.49 7.45 -3.52
CA LEU A 59 6.47 8.77 -2.89
C LEU A 59 7.11 8.78 -1.49
N ASN A 60 7.58 7.63 -0.99
CA ASN A 60 8.09 7.46 0.38
C ASN A 60 7.13 7.99 1.45
N GLN A 61 5.82 7.87 1.22
CA GLN A 61 4.83 8.26 2.20
C GLN A 61 4.96 7.37 3.44
N SER A 62 5.20 7.98 4.59
CA SER A 62 5.36 7.29 5.87
C SER A 62 4.14 7.43 6.77
N VAL A 63 4.00 6.47 7.67
CA VAL A 63 3.01 6.42 8.74
C VAL A 63 3.70 6.00 10.02
N HIS A 64 3.21 6.52 11.14
CA HIS A 64 3.69 6.13 12.45
C HIS A 64 3.08 4.78 12.87
N CYS A 65 3.92 3.77 13.06
CA CYS A 65 3.57 2.47 13.57
C CYS A 65 3.95 2.37 15.06
N PRO A 66 3.04 1.96 15.97
CA PRO A 66 3.35 1.85 17.39
C PRO A 66 4.39 0.79 17.76
N VAL A 67 4.81 -0.06 16.80
CA VAL A 67 5.79 -1.14 17.01
C VAL A 67 7.09 -0.90 16.25
N LEU A 68 7.02 -0.20 15.11
CA LEU A 68 8.10 -0.03 14.16
C LEU A 68 8.51 1.44 13.96
N ASP A 69 7.86 2.36 14.69
CA ASP A 69 7.95 3.80 14.50
C ASP A 69 7.58 4.20 13.06
N ASP A 70 8.30 5.14 12.46
CA ASP A 70 8.00 5.62 11.12
C ASP A 70 8.34 4.58 10.04
N ILE A 71 7.31 4.06 9.39
CA ILE A 71 7.41 3.11 8.29
C ILE A 71 6.68 3.61 7.06
N THR A 72 7.09 3.17 5.88
CA THR A 72 6.36 3.49 4.65
C THR A 72 4.99 2.81 4.60
N THR A 73 4.03 3.43 3.92
CA THR A 73 2.66 2.91 3.84
C THR A 73 2.58 1.54 3.16
N ASP A 74 3.46 1.26 2.20
CA ASP A 74 3.56 -0.06 1.55
C ASP A 74 4.02 -1.14 2.53
N LEU A 75 4.98 -0.81 3.41
CA LEU A 75 5.48 -1.72 4.43
C LEU A 75 4.41 -1.98 5.49
N CYS A 76 3.68 -0.94 5.91
CA CYS A 76 2.51 -1.06 6.78
C CYS A 76 1.47 -2.02 6.16
N ALA A 77 1.11 -1.81 4.89
CA ALA A 77 0.16 -2.66 4.17
C ALA A 77 0.63 -4.11 4.04
N LYS A 78 1.93 -4.32 3.79
CA LYS A 78 2.54 -5.65 3.74
C LYS A 78 2.40 -6.39 5.06
N TYR A 79 2.77 -5.76 6.17
CA TYR A 79 2.68 -6.36 7.49
C TYR A 79 1.23 -6.68 7.90
N ARG A 80 0.28 -5.80 7.56
CA ARG A 80 -1.15 -6.05 7.78
C ARG A 80 -1.65 -7.28 7.02
N LYS A 81 -1.12 -7.56 5.82
CA LYS A 81 -1.52 -8.69 4.98
C LYS A 81 -0.96 -10.04 5.44
N GLU A 82 0.26 -10.06 5.99
CA GLU A 82 0.94 -11.30 6.36
C GLU A 82 0.30 -12.05 7.54
N GLY A 83 -0.56 -11.40 8.33
CA GLY A 83 -1.37 -12.05 9.36
C GLY A 83 -0.60 -12.45 10.61
N PHE A 84 -1.20 -13.32 11.43
CA PHE A 84 -0.62 -13.77 12.70
C PHE A 84 0.47 -14.81 12.47
N MET A 85 1.66 -14.57 13.00
CA MET A 85 2.80 -15.50 12.92
C MET A 85 3.40 -15.73 14.33
N PRO A 86 3.12 -16.87 14.98
CA PRO A 86 3.52 -17.12 16.37
C PRO A 86 5.02 -17.37 16.55
N THR A 87 5.72 -17.74 15.49
CA THR A 87 7.16 -18.06 15.51
C THR A 87 8.06 -16.83 15.62
N ASN A 88 7.52 -15.62 15.43
CA ASN A 88 8.28 -14.38 15.51
C ASN A 88 7.61 -13.41 16.50
N PRO A 89 8.24 -13.11 17.65
CA PRO A 89 7.63 -12.28 18.70
C PRO A 89 7.31 -10.87 18.23
N MET A 90 8.15 -10.29 17.34
CA MET A 90 7.89 -9.00 16.72
C MET A 90 6.63 -9.05 15.84
N ARG A 91 6.42 -10.14 15.09
CA ARG A 91 5.19 -10.31 14.29
C ARG A 91 3.96 -10.48 15.15
N VAL A 92 4.08 -11.15 16.29
CA VAL A 92 3.00 -11.24 17.28
C VAL A 92 2.63 -9.85 17.82
N GLN A 93 3.61 -9.05 18.21
CA GLN A 93 3.40 -7.67 18.69
C GLN A 93 2.74 -6.80 17.61
N LEU A 94 3.27 -6.86 16.39
CA LEU A 94 2.76 -6.11 15.25
C LEU A 94 1.32 -6.50 14.91
N TYR A 95 1.00 -7.79 14.85
CA TYR A 95 -0.35 -8.27 14.60
C TYR A 95 -1.34 -7.76 15.64
N ARG A 96 -0.98 -7.81 16.93
CA ARG A 96 -1.81 -7.30 18.04
C ARG A 96 -2.04 -5.79 17.91
N ALA A 97 -0.97 -5.03 17.68
CA ALA A 97 -1.08 -3.58 17.50
C ALA A 97 -1.92 -3.20 16.27
N CYS A 98 -1.79 -3.96 15.17
CA CYS A 98 -2.61 -3.74 13.97
C CYS A 98 -4.11 -3.96 14.21
N GLN A 99 -4.53 -4.78 15.19
CA GLN A 99 -5.95 -4.98 15.49
C GLN A 99 -6.64 -3.72 15.99
N THR A 100 -5.92 -2.81 16.66
CA THR A 100 -6.47 -1.57 17.21
C THR A 100 -5.93 -0.32 16.50
N CYS A 101 -5.12 -0.50 15.45
CA CYS A 101 -4.46 0.61 14.76
C CYS A 101 -5.46 1.39 13.89
N PRO A 102 -5.48 2.74 13.96
CA PRO A 102 -6.36 3.55 13.12
C PRO A 102 -6.01 3.42 11.63
N ASN A 103 -4.74 3.14 11.29
CA ASN A 103 -4.29 2.96 9.91
C ASN A 103 -4.71 1.61 9.30
N ASN A 104 -5.47 0.78 10.03
CA ASN A 104 -5.97 -0.48 9.51
C ASN A 104 -7.38 -0.29 8.92
N PRO A 105 -7.57 -0.47 7.60
CA PRO A 105 -8.86 -0.40 6.90
C PRO A 105 -9.97 -1.24 7.56
N LYS A 106 -9.61 -2.36 8.20
CA LYS A 106 -10.58 -3.22 8.91
C LYS A 106 -11.23 -2.54 10.12
N ASN A 107 -10.56 -1.54 10.68
CA ASN A 107 -11.00 -0.87 11.91
C ASN A 107 -11.89 0.35 11.64
N TYR A 108 -12.00 0.80 10.38
CA TYR A 108 -12.89 1.89 9.97
C TYR A 108 -14.38 1.49 9.97
N GLY A 109 -14.71 0.24 10.30
CA GLY A 109 -16.09 -0.25 10.46
C GLY A 109 -16.68 -0.11 11.86
N GLU A 110 -15.89 0.38 12.84
CA GLU A 110 -16.31 0.55 14.24
C GLU A 110 -16.25 2.04 14.64
N GLN A 111 -16.82 2.89 13.79
CA GLN A 111 -17.11 4.29 14.14
C GLN A 111 -18.61 4.51 13.90
N VAL A 112 -19.42 3.98 14.82
CA VAL A 112 -20.82 4.39 15.02
C VAL A 112 -20.87 5.58 15.96
#